data_AF-Q45FG5-F1
#
_entry.id   AF-Q45FG5-F1
#
_cell.length_a   1.000
_cell.length_b   1.000
_cell.length_c   1.000
_cell.angle_alpha   90.00
_cell.angle_beta   90.00
_cell.angle_gamma   90.00
#
_symmetry.space_group_name_H-M   'P 1'
#
loop_
_entity.id
_entity.type
_entity.pdbx_description
1 polymer ?
#
loop_
_entity_poly.entity_id
_entity_poly.type
_entity_poly.pdbx_seq_one_letter_code
_entity_poly.pdbx_strand_id
1 'polypeptide(L)'
;MDVDVESKINLSHREVRVLLLHELRLGHKATEAASNICGTMGQGLVSTRTAQRWFNHFKNGDLELDDLPRSGRPMEVDVDFLKQLIEEDPRLTLRCLAEQLGCSHTTVEKHLNELGKTWKYGVWIPHELSAHQLQQRVDACMDLITSHRNYQWLSNLITGDEKWVLYVNYPRRRQWLSAGQTGVATPKADLHPKKLMLSVWWGIKGVIHWEVLPNGYTITADLYCQQLDRAAEKLKGKQDRVYFLHDNARPHVAKST
;
A
#
# COMPACT_ATOMS: atom_id res chain seq x y z
N MET A 1 16.60 -29.25 57.17
CA MET A 1 16.65 -28.66 55.81
C MET A 1 15.82 -29.56 54.93
N ASP A 2 14.50 -29.43 55.02
CA ASP A 2 13.59 -30.15 54.13
C ASP A 2 13.36 -29.24 52.94
N VAL A 3 13.97 -29.60 51.81
CA VAL A 3 13.68 -28.95 50.54
C VAL A 3 12.49 -29.71 49.96
N ASP A 4 11.32 -29.18 50.21
CA ASP A 4 10.07 -29.56 49.54
C ASP A 4 10.22 -29.18 48.05
N VAL A 5 10.61 -30.15 47.22
CA VAL A 5 10.67 -30.02 45.75
C VAL A 5 9.60 -30.90 45.12
N GLU A 6 8.33 -30.61 45.39
CA GLU A 6 7.25 -30.99 44.49
C GLU A 6 6.90 -29.82 43.54
N SER A 7 7.93 -29.31 42.85
CA SER A 7 7.71 -28.55 41.64
C SER A 7 7.24 -29.53 40.55
N LYS A 8 5.93 -29.58 40.27
CA LYS A 8 5.40 -30.31 39.11
C LYS A 8 6.15 -29.86 37.86
N ILE A 9 7.02 -30.73 37.34
CA ILE A 9 7.76 -30.46 36.10
C ILE A 9 6.73 -30.43 34.97
N ASN A 10 6.44 -29.24 34.44
CA ASN A 10 5.51 -29.07 33.33
C ASN A 10 6.28 -29.19 32.00
N LEU A 11 6.45 -30.42 31.53
CA LEU A 11 7.09 -30.68 30.24
C LEU A 11 6.10 -30.46 29.10
N SER A 12 6.56 -29.77 28.06
CA SER A 12 5.83 -29.65 26.80
C SER A 12 5.69 -31.02 26.11
N HIS A 13 4.70 -31.15 25.23
CA HIS A 13 4.50 -32.38 24.45
C HIS A 13 5.75 -32.77 23.64
N ARG A 14 6.53 -31.79 23.17
CA ARG A 14 7.77 -32.02 22.42
C ARG A 14 8.86 -32.63 23.31
N GLU A 15 9.03 -32.13 24.53
CA GLU A 15 10.00 -32.67 25.48
C GLU A 15 9.65 -34.09 25.92
N VAL A 16 8.35 -34.38 26.12
CA VAL A 16 7.89 -35.75 26.38
C VAL A 16 8.24 -36.70 25.23
N ARG A 17 8.14 -36.24 23.97
CA ARG A 17 8.54 -37.04 22.79
C ARG A 17 10.05 -37.26 22.72
N VAL A 18 10.86 -36.27 23.10
CA VAL A 18 12.33 -36.42 23.20
C VAL A 18 12.68 -37.51 24.22
N LEU A 19 12.04 -37.51 25.39
CA LEU A 19 12.27 -38.53 26.42
C LEU A 19 11.87 -39.92 25.92
N LEU A 20 10.74 -40.05 25.23
CA LEU A 20 10.34 -41.32 24.63
C LEU A 20 11.34 -41.83 23.58
N LEU A 21 11.91 -40.93 22.76
CA LEU A 21 12.94 -41.29 21.79
C LEU A 21 14.24 -41.72 22.48
N HIS A 22 14.60 -41.06 23.58
CA HIS A 22 15.76 -41.44 24.40
C HIS A 22 15.59 -42.84 24.99
N GLU A 23 14.44 -43.13 25.62
CA GLU A 23 14.13 -44.45 26.19
C GLU A 23 14.13 -45.55 25.13
N LEU A 24 13.65 -45.25 23.91
CA LEU A 24 13.73 -46.18 22.78
C LEU A 24 15.19 -46.50 22.39
N ARG A 25 16.08 -45.49 22.39
CA ARG A 25 17.51 -45.68 22.10
C ARG A 25 18.24 -46.47 23.19
N LEU A 26 17.78 -46.39 24.43
CA LEU A 26 18.26 -47.23 25.53
C LEU A 26 17.79 -48.69 25.42
N GLY A 27 16.89 -49.01 24.48
CA GLY A 27 16.38 -50.36 24.25
C GLY A 27 15.22 -50.76 25.15
N HIS A 28 14.64 -49.82 25.91
CA HIS A 28 13.48 -50.09 26.76
C HIS A 28 12.20 -50.31 25.93
N LYS A 29 11.23 -51.02 26.49
CA LYS A 29 9.90 -51.16 25.89
C LYS A 29 9.05 -49.92 26.16
N ALA A 30 8.05 -49.65 25.33
CA ALA A 30 7.17 -48.47 25.47
C ALA A 30 6.46 -48.40 26.84
N THR A 31 6.14 -49.54 27.44
CA THR A 31 5.55 -49.64 28.79
C THR A 31 6.53 -49.25 29.87
N GLU A 32 7.79 -49.68 29.75
CA GLU A 32 8.88 -49.36 30.66
C GLU A 32 9.23 -47.88 30.54
N ALA A 33 9.36 -47.38 29.31
CA ALA A 33 9.59 -45.97 29.04
C ALA A 33 8.52 -45.06 29.66
N ALA A 34 7.23 -45.41 29.52
CA ALA A 34 6.14 -44.64 30.14
C ALA A 34 6.22 -44.63 31.68
N SER A 35 6.58 -45.78 32.28
CA SER A 35 6.77 -45.89 33.74
C SER A 35 7.99 -45.12 34.22
N ASN A 36 9.11 -45.20 33.50
CA ASN A 36 10.36 -44.49 33.81
C ASN A 36 10.16 -42.99 33.75
N ILE A 37 9.50 -42.50 32.70
CA ILE A 37 9.20 -41.09 32.51
C ILE A 37 8.23 -40.60 33.59
N CYS A 38 7.14 -41.33 33.87
CA CYS A 38 6.21 -40.92 34.93
C CYS A 38 6.83 -40.99 36.33
N GLY A 39 7.70 -41.96 36.59
CA GLY A 39 8.38 -42.12 37.87
C GLY A 39 9.47 -41.08 38.14
N THR A 40 10.09 -40.55 37.08
CA THR A 40 11.18 -39.55 37.19
C THR A 40 10.72 -38.11 37.01
N MET A 41 9.75 -37.87 36.12
CA MET A 41 9.34 -36.52 35.70
C MET A 41 7.93 -36.12 36.19
N GLY A 42 7.18 -37.04 36.82
CA GLY A 42 5.88 -36.78 37.43
C GLY A 42 4.79 -37.77 37.02
N GLN A 43 3.97 -38.16 38.01
CA GLN A 43 2.91 -39.16 37.82
C GLN A 43 1.89 -38.68 36.76
N GLY A 44 1.64 -39.52 35.74
CA GLY A 44 0.60 -39.26 34.73
C GLY A 44 1.05 -38.38 33.55
N LEU A 45 2.34 -38.08 33.42
CA LEU A 45 2.88 -37.24 32.34
C LEU A 45 2.67 -37.83 30.93
N VAL A 46 2.78 -39.15 30.79
CA VAL A 46 2.55 -39.85 29.51
C VAL A 46 1.79 -41.15 29.73
N SER A 47 0.73 -41.36 28.97
CA SER A 47 0.01 -42.63 29.01
C SER A 47 0.79 -43.72 28.27
N THR A 48 0.67 -44.97 28.71
CA THR A 48 1.25 -46.13 28.02
C THR A 48 0.82 -46.20 26.55
N ARG A 49 -0.43 -45.82 26.24
CA ARG A 49 -0.95 -45.78 24.87
C ARG A 49 -0.27 -44.72 24.01
N THR A 50 0.03 -43.56 24.60
CA THR A 50 0.79 -42.49 23.94
C THR A 50 2.22 -42.94 23.66
N ALA A 51 2.89 -43.54 24.65
CA ALA A 51 4.25 -44.07 24.48
C ALA A 51 4.32 -45.15 23.38
N GLN A 52 3.37 -46.09 23.35
CA GLN A 52 3.29 -47.10 22.29
C GLN A 52 3.09 -46.50 20.90
N ARG A 53 2.21 -45.49 20.77
CA ARG A 53 2.02 -44.79 19.49
C ARG A 53 3.32 -44.15 18.99
N TRP A 54 4.01 -43.40 19.85
CA TRP A 54 5.27 -42.75 19.48
C TRP A 54 6.39 -43.74 19.20
N PHE A 55 6.48 -44.83 19.96
CA PHE A 55 7.45 -45.90 19.68
C PHE A 55 7.22 -46.55 18.31
N ASN A 56 5.96 -46.69 17.88
CA ASN A 56 5.65 -47.18 16.54
C ASN A 56 6.08 -46.18 15.46
N HIS A 57 5.84 -44.87 15.65
CA HIS A 57 6.36 -43.83 14.75
C HIS A 57 7.89 -43.90 14.62
N PHE A 58 8.60 -43.90 15.74
CA PHE A 58 10.07 -43.94 15.75
C PHE A 58 10.64 -45.21 15.11
N LYS A 59 10.02 -46.38 15.34
CA LYS A 59 10.43 -47.65 14.72
C LYS A 59 10.19 -47.67 13.21
N ASN A 60 9.21 -46.91 12.73
CA ASN A 60 8.93 -46.75 11.30
C ASN A 60 9.82 -45.66 10.64
N GLY A 61 10.80 -45.10 11.36
CA GLY A 61 11.75 -44.12 10.84
C GLY A 61 11.29 -42.66 10.91
N ASP A 62 10.09 -42.40 11.47
CA ASP A 62 9.57 -41.06 11.68
C ASP A 62 10.07 -40.51 13.02
N LEU A 63 11.06 -39.61 12.96
CA LEU A 63 11.68 -38.96 14.12
C LEU A 63 11.21 -37.50 14.29
N GLU A 64 10.16 -37.08 13.58
CA GLU A 64 9.61 -35.73 13.73
C GLU A 64 8.93 -35.59 15.10
N LEU A 65 9.38 -34.61 15.89
CA LEU A 65 8.93 -34.42 17.28
C LEU A 65 7.83 -33.36 17.40
N ASP A 66 7.61 -32.57 16.36
CA ASP A 66 6.62 -31.50 16.34
C ASP A 66 5.26 -32.05 15.91
N ASP A 67 4.17 -31.36 16.30
CA ASP A 67 2.84 -31.71 15.79
C ASP A 67 2.81 -31.41 14.28
N LEU A 68 2.44 -32.41 13.49
CA LEU A 68 2.07 -32.17 12.10
C LEU A 68 0.96 -31.10 12.03
N PRO A 69 0.91 -30.30 10.95
CA PRO A 69 -0.17 -29.36 10.74
C PRO A 69 -1.50 -30.09 10.90
N ARG A 70 -2.29 -29.67 11.91
CA ARG A 70 -3.61 -30.26 12.10
C ARG A 70 -4.45 -29.93 10.87
N SER A 71 -5.17 -30.91 10.35
CA SER A 71 -6.23 -30.64 9.39
C SER A 71 -7.25 -29.73 10.08
N GLY A 72 -7.16 -28.44 9.79
CA GLY A 72 -8.16 -27.47 10.24
C GLY A 72 -9.52 -27.82 9.65
N ARG A 73 -10.58 -27.18 10.18
CA ARG A 73 -11.88 -27.23 9.53
C ARG A 73 -11.72 -26.69 8.10
N PRO A 74 -12.14 -27.42 7.05
CA PRO A 74 -12.18 -26.87 5.70
C PRO A 74 -13.01 -25.60 5.73
N MET A 75 -12.44 -24.47 5.29
CA MET A 75 -13.22 -23.26 5.12
C MET A 75 -14.00 -23.43 3.81
N GLU A 76 -15.33 -23.55 3.91
CA GLU A 76 -16.27 -23.82 2.81
C GLU A 76 -16.34 -22.73 1.73
N VAL A 77 -15.50 -21.69 1.82
CA VAL A 77 -15.52 -20.58 0.86
C VAL A 77 -14.75 -20.98 -0.39
N ASP A 78 -15.42 -20.88 -1.53
CA ASP A 78 -14.79 -21.02 -2.84
C ASP A 78 -13.87 -19.81 -3.09
N VAL A 79 -12.58 -20.03 -2.86
CA VAL A 79 -11.53 -19.01 -3.01
C VAL A 79 -11.34 -18.63 -4.48
N ASP A 80 -11.59 -19.54 -5.42
CA ASP A 80 -11.43 -19.25 -6.84
C ASP A 80 -12.60 -18.41 -7.36
N PHE A 81 -13.82 -18.69 -6.88
CA PHE A 81 -14.95 -17.80 -7.14
C PHE A 81 -14.74 -16.41 -6.52
N LEU A 82 -14.18 -16.31 -5.31
CA LEU A 82 -13.80 -15.01 -4.72
C LEU A 82 -12.78 -14.26 -5.60
N LYS A 83 -11.78 -14.93 -6.16
CA LYS A 83 -10.80 -14.29 -7.08
C LYS A 83 -11.49 -13.75 -8.32
N GLN A 84 -12.37 -14.55 -8.94
CA GLN A 84 -13.10 -14.15 -10.13
C GLN A 84 -13.92 -12.88 -9.88
N LEU A 85 -14.66 -12.82 -8.77
CA LEU A 85 -15.45 -11.64 -8.40
C LEU A 85 -14.59 -10.37 -8.26
N ILE A 86 -13.39 -10.49 -7.70
CA ILE A 86 -12.45 -9.36 -7.54
C ILE A 86 -11.83 -8.94 -8.87
N GLU A 87 -11.56 -9.89 -9.77
CA GLU A 87 -11.04 -9.59 -11.12
C GLU A 87 -12.08 -8.89 -11.98
N GLU A 88 -13.35 -9.27 -11.86
CA GLU A 88 -14.48 -8.63 -12.54
C GLU A 88 -14.75 -7.22 -11.98
N ASP A 89 -14.86 -7.07 -10.66
CA ASP A 89 -14.97 -5.75 -10.03
C ASP A 89 -14.21 -5.66 -8.68
N PRO A 90 -13.03 -5.02 -8.66
CA PRO A 90 -12.24 -4.87 -7.44
C PRO A 90 -12.85 -3.87 -6.44
N ARG A 91 -14.00 -3.25 -6.75
CA ARG A 91 -14.68 -2.27 -5.88
C ARG A 91 -15.78 -2.87 -5.02
N LEU A 92 -16.08 -4.16 -5.19
CA LEU A 92 -17.10 -4.85 -4.40
C LEU A 92 -16.83 -4.74 -2.90
N THR A 93 -17.91 -4.52 -2.14
CA THR A 93 -17.81 -4.45 -0.67
C THR A 93 -17.70 -5.86 -0.08
N LEU A 94 -17.12 -5.97 1.13
CA LEU A 94 -17.05 -7.23 1.86
C LEU A 94 -18.43 -7.88 2.05
N ARG A 95 -19.49 -7.08 2.21
CA ARG A 95 -20.87 -7.59 2.36
C ARG A 95 -21.41 -8.16 1.05
N CYS A 96 -21.20 -7.47 -0.07
CA CYS A 96 -21.61 -7.98 -1.38
C CYS A 96 -20.92 -9.31 -1.71
N LEU A 97 -19.60 -9.39 -1.46
CA LEU A 97 -18.84 -10.63 -1.63
C LEU A 97 -19.36 -11.74 -0.72
N ALA A 98 -19.68 -11.41 0.54
CA ALA A 98 -20.18 -12.38 1.52
C ALA A 98 -21.55 -12.95 1.12
N GLU A 99 -22.45 -12.11 0.60
CA GLU A 99 -23.76 -12.54 0.07
C GLU A 99 -23.60 -13.48 -1.13
N GLN A 100 -22.70 -13.15 -2.07
CA GLN A 100 -22.43 -13.99 -3.24
C GLN A 100 -21.74 -15.32 -2.89
N LEU A 101 -20.87 -15.32 -1.89
CA LEU A 101 -20.14 -16.50 -1.40
C LEU A 101 -20.92 -17.30 -0.35
N GLY A 102 -22.11 -16.83 0.07
CA GLY A 102 -22.91 -17.49 1.10
C GLY A 102 -22.22 -17.59 2.47
N CYS A 103 -21.32 -16.66 2.80
CA CYS A 103 -20.53 -16.70 4.02
C CYS A 103 -20.58 -15.38 4.81
N SER A 104 -19.82 -15.28 5.91
CA SER A 104 -19.76 -14.04 6.69
C SER A 104 -18.75 -13.05 6.09
N HIS A 105 -19.00 -11.74 6.22
CA HIS A 105 -18.06 -10.70 5.75
C HIS A 105 -16.68 -10.81 6.41
N THR A 106 -16.59 -11.29 7.66
CA THR A 106 -15.32 -11.57 8.35
C THR A 106 -14.56 -12.72 7.70
N THR A 107 -15.27 -13.73 7.16
CA THR A 107 -14.66 -14.83 6.42
C THR A 107 -14.05 -14.33 5.11
N VAL A 108 -14.78 -13.48 4.39
CA VAL A 108 -14.28 -12.83 3.16
C VAL A 108 -13.05 -11.97 3.44
N GLU A 109 -13.09 -11.14 4.49
CA GLU A 109 -11.96 -10.28 4.87
C GLU A 109 -10.70 -11.11 5.17
N LYS A 110 -10.85 -12.23 5.90
CA LYS A 110 -9.75 -13.15 6.18
C LYS A 110 -9.14 -13.70 4.88
N HIS A 111 -9.96 -14.20 3.95
CA HIS A 111 -9.46 -14.75 2.69
C HIS A 111 -8.85 -13.69 1.78
N LEU A 112 -9.40 -12.47 1.75
CA LEU A 112 -8.78 -11.35 1.04
C LEU A 112 -7.38 -11.05 1.58
N ASN A 113 -7.22 -11.03 2.90
CA ASN A 113 -5.91 -10.83 3.54
C ASN A 113 -4.94 -11.99 3.23
N GLU A 114 -5.39 -13.25 3.24
CA GLU A 114 -4.60 -14.43 2.85
C GLU A 114 -4.16 -14.35 1.37
N LEU A 115 -5.00 -13.77 0.50
CA LEU A 115 -4.69 -13.48 -0.91
C LEU A 115 -3.82 -12.22 -1.10
N GLY A 116 -3.41 -11.55 -0.02
CA GLY A 116 -2.63 -10.32 -0.06
C GLY A 116 -3.39 -9.10 -0.61
N LYS A 117 -4.72 -9.16 -0.66
CA LYS A 117 -5.57 -8.05 -1.10
C LYS A 117 -5.72 -7.05 0.04
N THR A 118 -5.53 -5.78 -0.28
CA THR A 118 -5.73 -4.67 0.65
C THR A 118 -6.58 -3.60 0.00
N TRP A 119 -7.46 -2.98 0.78
CA TRP A 119 -8.34 -1.95 0.26
C TRP A 119 -7.57 -0.65 0.02
N LYS A 120 -7.74 -0.07 -1.16
CA LYS A 120 -7.12 1.19 -1.57
C LYS A 120 -8.15 2.06 -2.27
N TYR A 121 -8.05 3.38 -2.08
CA TYR A 121 -8.84 4.32 -2.86
C TYR A 121 -8.39 4.31 -4.33
N GLY A 122 -9.34 4.44 -5.25
CA GLY A 122 -9.03 4.73 -6.65
C GLY A 122 -8.28 6.05 -6.79
N VAL A 123 -7.44 6.14 -7.81
CA VAL A 123 -6.70 7.36 -8.14
C VAL A 123 -7.61 8.27 -8.97
N TRP A 124 -7.74 9.53 -8.55
CA TRP A 124 -8.37 10.55 -9.39
C TRP A 124 -7.49 10.82 -10.61
N ILE A 125 -8.04 10.60 -11.80
CA ILE A 125 -7.39 11.01 -13.05
C ILE A 125 -7.97 12.36 -13.51
N PRO A 126 -7.17 13.25 -14.11
CA PRO A 126 -7.66 14.57 -14.55
C PRO A 126 -8.76 14.52 -15.60
N HIS A 127 -8.69 13.56 -16.52
CA HIS A 127 -9.61 13.43 -17.64
C HIS A 127 -9.60 11.99 -18.17
N GLU A 128 -10.76 11.51 -18.63
CA GLU A 128 -10.87 10.26 -19.37
C GLU A 128 -10.47 10.51 -20.83
N LEU A 129 -9.32 9.97 -21.23
CA LEU A 129 -8.76 10.22 -22.55
C LEU A 129 -9.42 9.33 -23.61
N SER A 130 -9.70 9.90 -24.78
CA SER A 130 -10.08 9.12 -25.96
C SER A 130 -8.88 8.36 -26.54
N ALA A 131 -9.13 7.32 -27.33
CA ALA A 131 -8.07 6.55 -28.00
C ALA A 131 -7.14 7.45 -28.84
N HIS A 132 -7.71 8.46 -29.52
CA HIS A 132 -6.94 9.43 -30.27
C HIS A 132 -6.04 10.30 -29.37
N GLN A 133 -6.57 10.81 -28.25
CA GLN A 133 -5.77 11.60 -27.30
C GLN A 133 -4.66 10.77 -26.65
N LEU A 134 -4.91 9.48 -26.39
CA LEU A 134 -3.88 8.55 -25.92
C LEU A 134 -2.76 8.43 -26.95
N GLN A 135 -3.10 8.18 -28.21
CA GLN A 135 -2.11 8.06 -29.28
C GLN A 135 -1.28 9.34 -29.44
N GLN A 136 -1.92 10.51 -29.48
CA GLN A 136 -1.22 11.80 -29.57
C GLN A 136 -0.22 12.01 -28.42
N ARG A 137 -0.57 11.58 -27.20
CA ARG A 137 0.35 11.66 -26.05
C ARG A 137 1.53 10.70 -26.20
N VAL A 138 1.29 9.49 -26.69
CA VAL A 138 2.36 8.51 -26.95
C VAL A 138 3.31 9.03 -28.02
N ASP A 139 2.78 9.52 -29.13
CA ASP A 139 3.57 10.05 -30.24
C ASP A 139 4.43 11.24 -29.78
N ALA A 140 3.84 12.22 -29.08
CA ALA A 140 4.58 13.36 -28.55
C ALA A 140 5.69 12.95 -27.57
N CYS A 141 5.43 11.97 -26.68
CA CYS A 141 6.45 11.44 -25.78
C CYS A 141 7.57 10.72 -26.54
N MET A 142 7.23 9.90 -27.53
CA MET A 142 8.19 9.19 -28.36
C MET A 142 9.05 10.16 -29.17
N ASP A 143 8.45 11.19 -29.75
CA ASP A 143 9.15 12.25 -30.46
C ASP A 143 10.11 13.00 -29.53
N LEU A 144 9.69 13.38 -28.33
CA LEU A 144 10.56 14.06 -27.36
C LEU A 144 11.75 13.17 -26.92
N ILE A 145 11.52 11.88 -26.69
CA ILE A 145 12.56 10.93 -26.29
C ILE A 145 13.55 10.66 -27.44
N THR A 146 13.07 10.57 -28.68
CA THR A 146 13.91 10.20 -29.84
C THR A 146 14.60 11.39 -30.49
N SER A 147 13.96 12.57 -30.54
CA SER A 147 14.51 13.79 -31.13
C SER A 147 15.75 14.32 -30.41
N HIS A 148 15.90 13.99 -29.13
CA HIS A 148 17.02 14.43 -28.31
C HIS A 148 17.76 13.24 -27.70
N ARG A 149 18.78 12.74 -28.41
CA ARG A 149 19.57 11.55 -28.02
C ARG A 149 20.29 11.67 -26.67
N ASN A 150 20.43 12.87 -26.14
CA ASN A 150 20.98 13.12 -24.80
C ASN A 150 20.05 14.07 -24.02
N TYR A 151 20.21 14.14 -22.70
CA TYR A 151 19.40 14.98 -21.82
C TYR A 151 19.93 16.42 -21.68
N GLN A 152 20.96 16.81 -22.44
CA GLN A 152 21.60 18.12 -22.26
C GLN A 152 20.65 19.27 -22.60
N TRP A 153 19.72 19.08 -23.53
CA TRP A 153 18.71 20.08 -23.86
C TRP A 153 17.79 20.44 -22.68
N LEU A 154 17.58 19.52 -21.73
CA LEU A 154 16.79 19.79 -20.52
C LEU A 154 17.43 20.86 -19.63
N SER A 155 18.76 21.06 -19.73
CA SER A 155 19.41 22.17 -19.01
C SER A 155 18.91 23.54 -19.47
N ASN A 156 18.35 23.59 -20.68
CA ASN A 156 17.86 24.78 -21.36
C ASN A 156 16.33 24.80 -21.46
N LEU A 157 15.64 23.84 -20.84
CA LEU A 157 14.19 23.79 -20.78
C LEU A 157 13.68 24.82 -19.77
N ILE A 158 12.84 25.73 -20.26
CA ILE A 158 12.05 26.65 -19.47
C ILE A 158 10.60 26.24 -19.61
N THR A 159 9.90 26.19 -18.50
CA THR A 159 8.46 25.92 -18.49
C THR A 159 7.74 26.97 -17.64
N GLY A 160 6.45 27.11 -17.85
CA GLY A 160 5.62 28.00 -17.05
C GLY A 160 4.20 27.49 -16.98
N ASP A 161 3.51 27.85 -15.90
CA ASP A 161 2.13 27.48 -15.64
C ASP A 161 1.47 28.50 -14.72
N GLU A 162 0.13 28.51 -14.74
CA GLU A 162 -0.70 29.37 -13.91
C GLU A 162 -1.51 28.56 -12.91
N LYS A 163 -1.51 29.03 -11.66
CA LYS A 163 -2.22 28.36 -10.57
C LYS A 163 -3.06 29.33 -9.77
N TRP A 164 -4.34 28.98 -9.60
CA TRP A 164 -5.17 29.62 -8.58
C TRP A 164 -4.68 29.27 -7.17
N VAL A 165 -4.30 30.28 -6.40
CA VAL A 165 -3.92 30.18 -4.99
C VAL A 165 -5.05 30.74 -4.13
N LEU A 166 -5.57 29.92 -3.21
CA LEU A 166 -6.60 30.33 -2.27
C LEU A 166 -6.00 31.11 -1.11
N TYR A 167 -6.67 32.16 -0.64
CA TYR A 167 -6.27 32.88 0.57
C TYR A 167 -6.36 32.00 1.82
N VAL A 168 -7.42 31.18 1.89
CA VAL A 168 -7.64 30.23 2.97
C VAL A 168 -7.89 28.87 2.36
N ASN A 169 -7.02 27.92 2.70
CA ASN A 169 -7.18 26.52 2.34
C ASN A 169 -7.45 25.75 3.64
N TYR A 170 -8.66 25.22 3.80
CA TYR A 170 -9.05 24.42 4.97
C TYR A 170 -8.82 22.92 4.68
N PRO A 171 -7.64 22.34 5.02
CA PRO A 171 -7.45 20.92 4.88
C PRO A 171 -8.28 20.17 5.93
N ARG A 172 -9.03 19.15 5.52
CA ARG A 172 -9.58 18.18 6.47
C ARG A 172 -8.43 17.36 7.04
N ARG A 173 -8.17 17.51 8.34
CA ARG A 173 -7.14 16.74 9.05
C ARG A 173 -7.77 15.66 9.90
N ARG A 174 -7.08 14.53 10.02
CA ARG A 174 -7.46 13.47 10.97
C ARG A 174 -7.30 14.01 12.39
N GLN A 175 -8.20 13.61 13.27
CA GLN A 175 -8.20 13.99 14.68
C GLN A 175 -8.15 12.72 15.52
N TRP A 176 -7.31 12.70 16.55
CA TRP A 176 -7.28 11.63 17.55
C TRP A 176 -8.41 11.86 18.54
N LEU A 177 -9.39 10.96 18.57
CA LEU A 177 -10.59 11.06 19.39
C LEU A 177 -10.92 9.71 20.01
N SER A 178 -11.58 9.70 21.16
CA SER A 178 -12.08 8.45 21.76
C SER A 178 -13.25 7.89 20.96
N ALA A 179 -13.48 6.58 21.08
CA ALA A 179 -14.61 5.93 20.42
C ALA A 179 -15.95 6.59 20.81
N GLY A 180 -16.77 6.93 19.81
CA GLY A 180 -18.08 7.58 20.00
C GLY A 180 -18.05 9.11 20.07
N GLN A 181 -16.87 9.75 20.12
CA GLN A 181 -16.79 11.22 20.09
C GLN A 181 -17.01 11.80 18.70
N THR A 182 -17.70 12.94 18.64
CA THR A 182 -17.87 13.71 17.39
C THR A 182 -16.64 14.59 17.15
N GLY A 183 -16.14 14.59 15.91
CA GLY A 183 -14.97 15.39 15.55
C GLY A 183 -15.23 16.89 15.52
N VAL A 184 -14.18 17.68 15.76
CA VAL A 184 -14.25 19.14 15.65
C VAL A 184 -14.59 19.51 14.21
N ALA A 185 -15.65 20.29 14.03
CA ALA A 185 -16.11 20.70 12.71
C ALA A 185 -15.07 21.58 12.01
N THR A 186 -14.80 21.29 10.74
CA THR A 186 -14.02 22.17 9.86
C THR A 186 -14.99 22.87 8.91
N PRO A 187 -14.98 24.22 8.82
CA PRO A 187 -15.82 24.94 7.88
C PRO A 187 -15.62 24.43 6.45
N LYS A 188 -16.72 24.27 5.71
CA LYS A 188 -16.63 24.05 4.26
C LYS A 188 -16.14 25.35 3.59
N ALA A 189 -15.37 25.22 2.53
CA ALA A 189 -15.02 26.39 1.71
C ALA A 189 -16.28 26.99 1.08
N ASP A 190 -16.33 28.32 0.99
CA ASP A 190 -17.39 29.05 0.29
C ASP A 190 -17.42 28.67 -1.21
N LEU A 191 -18.55 28.86 -1.89
CA LEU A 191 -18.67 28.59 -3.35
C LEU A 191 -17.69 29.43 -4.19
N HIS A 192 -17.38 30.65 -3.74
CA HIS A 192 -16.51 31.59 -4.43
C HIS A 192 -15.40 32.07 -3.49
N PRO A 193 -14.42 31.21 -3.16
CA PRO A 193 -13.36 31.57 -2.24
C PRO A 193 -12.49 32.66 -2.86
N LYS A 194 -12.02 33.59 -2.03
CA LYS A 194 -11.03 34.59 -2.45
C LYS A 194 -9.78 33.86 -2.92
N LYS A 195 -9.34 34.17 -4.13
CA LYS A 195 -8.21 33.52 -4.81
C LYS A 195 -7.41 34.53 -5.63
N LEU A 196 -6.13 34.24 -5.82
CA LEU A 196 -5.21 34.99 -6.67
C LEU A 196 -4.69 34.05 -7.76
N MET A 197 -4.41 34.58 -8.95
CA MET A 197 -3.74 33.81 -9.99
C MET A 197 -2.24 34.04 -9.86
N LEU A 198 -1.47 32.98 -9.64
CA LEU A 198 -0.01 33.00 -9.69
C LEU A 198 0.42 32.51 -11.08
N SER A 199 1.19 33.31 -11.80
CA SER A 199 1.93 32.86 -12.98
C SER A 199 3.39 32.68 -12.60
N VAL A 200 4.00 31.56 -12.98
CA VAL A 200 5.40 31.26 -12.66
C VAL A 200 6.11 30.63 -13.84
N TRP A 201 7.34 31.08 -14.11
CA TRP A 201 8.25 30.53 -15.11
C TRP A 201 9.55 30.12 -14.43
N TRP A 202 10.02 28.92 -14.75
CA TRP A 202 11.17 28.30 -14.12
C TRP A 202 11.91 27.36 -15.08
N GLY A 203 13.17 27.09 -14.76
CA GLY A 203 13.98 26.08 -15.43
C GLY A 203 14.78 25.27 -14.41
N ILE A 204 15.75 24.48 -14.87
CA ILE A 204 16.54 23.60 -13.99
C ILE A 204 17.32 24.35 -12.90
N LYS A 205 17.64 25.64 -13.14
CA LYS A 205 18.38 26.50 -12.20
C LYS A 205 17.48 27.20 -11.17
N GLY A 206 16.16 27.02 -11.26
CA GLY A 206 15.17 27.62 -10.37
C GLY A 206 14.20 28.57 -11.07
N VAL A 207 13.51 29.38 -10.26
CA VAL A 207 12.48 30.33 -10.71
C VAL A 207 13.13 31.51 -11.44
N ILE A 208 12.60 31.84 -12.61
CA ILE A 208 13.06 32.93 -13.46
C ILE A 208 12.21 34.17 -13.23
N HIS A 209 10.90 33.99 -13.33
CA HIS A 209 9.92 35.04 -13.15
C HIS A 209 8.69 34.46 -12.49
N TRP A 210 8.03 35.26 -11.66
CA TRP A 210 6.70 34.98 -11.17
C TRP A 210 5.99 36.29 -10.93
N GLU A 211 4.67 36.28 -11.05
CA GLU A 211 3.84 37.40 -10.63
C GLU A 211 2.49 36.90 -10.16
N VAL A 212 1.87 37.69 -9.28
CA VAL A 212 0.56 37.39 -8.73
C VAL A 212 -0.41 38.44 -9.23
N LEU A 213 -1.44 37.99 -9.93
CA LEU A 213 -2.49 38.85 -10.43
C LEU A 213 -3.49 39.17 -9.32
N PRO A 214 -3.98 40.42 -9.25
CA PRO A 214 -5.02 40.79 -8.29
C PRO A 214 -6.28 39.95 -8.46
N ASN A 215 -7.10 39.90 -7.42
CA ASN A 215 -8.35 39.14 -7.43
C ASN A 215 -9.27 39.62 -8.57
N GLY A 216 -9.84 38.67 -9.32
CA GLY A 216 -10.75 38.93 -10.43
C GLY A 216 -10.09 39.15 -11.80
N TYR A 217 -8.76 39.21 -11.87
CA TYR A 217 -8.05 39.27 -13.15
C TYR A 217 -7.87 37.87 -13.76
N THR A 218 -7.93 37.81 -15.08
CA THR A 218 -7.71 36.60 -15.88
C THR A 218 -6.56 36.82 -16.85
N ILE A 219 -5.84 35.75 -17.21
CA ILE A 219 -4.80 35.81 -18.22
C ILE A 219 -5.44 36.08 -19.59
N THR A 220 -5.13 37.23 -20.17
CA THR A 220 -5.42 37.55 -21.57
C THR A 220 -4.18 37.27 -22.43
N ALA A 221 -4.35 37.20 -23.75
CA ALA A 221 -3.21 37.01 -24.66
C ALA A 221 -2.16 38.13 -24.50
N ASP A 222 -2.60 39.39 -24.47
CA ASP A 222 -1.70 40.54 -24.33
C ASP A 222 -0.96 40.54 -23.00
N LEU A 223 -1.68 40.21 -21.90
CA LEU A 223 -1.06 40.07 -20.60
C LEU A 223 -0.02 38.96 -20.64
N TYR A 224 -0.39 37.77 -21.14
CA TYR A 224 0.54 36.64 -21.24
C TYR A 224 1.81 36.99 -22.03
N CYS A 225 1.69 37.66 -23.17
CA CYS A 225 2.83 38.16 -23.94
C CYS A 225 3.73 39.10 -23.11
N GLN A 226 3.15 40.07 -22.40
CA GLN A 226 3.93 40.96 -21.54
C GLN A 226 4.64 40.21 -20.40
N GLN A 227 4.01 39.17 -19.85
CA GLN A 227 4.63 38.34 -18.83
C GLN A 227 5.81 37.53 -19.39
N LEU A 228 5.67 36.99 -20.62
CA LEU A 228 6.76 36.34 -21.34
C LEU A 228 7.92 37.29 -21.63
N ASP A 229 7.66 38.53 -22.04
CA ASP A 229 8.71 39.54 -22.24
C ASP A 229 9.48 39.81 -20.94
N ARG A 230 8.77 39.93 -19.82
CA ARG A 230 9.38 40.09 -18.49
C ARG A 230 10.20 38.86 -18.06
N ALA A 231 9.79 37.66 -18.45
CA ALA A 231 10.56 36.43 -18.21
C ALA A 231 11.81 36.37 -19.11
N ALA A 232 11.67 36.71 -20.39
CA ALA A 232 12.74 36.71 -21.38
C ALA A 232 13.85 37.72 -21.04
N GLU A 233 13.50 38.94 -20.61
CA GLU A 233 14.48 39.94 -20.16
C GLU A 233 15.30 39.43 -18.95
N LYS A 234 14.70 38.66 -18.04
CA LYS A 234 15.43 38.04 -16.92
C LYS A 234 16.36 36.89 -17.34
N LEU A 235 16.13 36.29 -18.52
CA LEU A 235 16.96 35.24 -19.12
C LEU A 235 18.07 35.77 -20.02
N LYS A 236 17.97 37.03 -20.46
CA LYS A 236 18.92 37.67 -21.37
C LYS A 236 20.36 37.55 -20.86
N GLY A 237 21.25 37.07 -21.73
CA GLY A 237 22.67 36.85 -21.43
C GLY A 237 22.97 35.66 -20.50
N LYS A 238 21.95 34.92 -20.02
CA LYS A 238 22.14 33.71 -19.19
C LYS A 238 22.01 32.42 -19.98
N GLN A 239 21.30 32.46 -21.10
CA GLN A 239 21.03 31.30 -21.94
C GLN A 239 20.72 31.71 -23.39
N ASP A 240 21.48 31.19 -24.34
CA ASP A 240 21.34 31.57 -25.75
C ASP A 240 20.23 30.79 -26.47
N ARG A 241 20.01 29.52 -26.10
CA ARG A 241 18.98 28.66 -26.68
C ARG A 241 17.96 28.27 -25.62
N VAL A 242 16.69 28.57 -25.85
CA VAL A 242 15.58 28.22 -24.95
C VAL A 242 14.69 27.18 -25.61
N TYR A 243 14.42 26.10 -24.89
CA TYR A 243 13.30 25.22 -25.18
C TYR A 243 12.17 25.63 -24.25
N PHE A 244 11.02 26.00 -24.80
CA PHE A 244 9.90 26.49 -24.01
C PHE A 244 8.77 25.46 -23.99
N LEU A 245 8.26 25.15 -22.79
CA LEU A 245 7.13 24.24 -22.58
C LEU A 245 6.04 24.95 -21.79
N HIS A 246 4.84 25.03 -22.38
CA HIS A 246 3.63 25.49 -21.72
C HIS A 246 2.43 24.63 -22.15
N ASP A 247 1.29 24.81 -21.50
CA ASP A 247 0.05 24.16 -21.92
C ASP A 247 -0.56 24.85 -23.17
N ASN A 248 -1.66 24.30 -23.66
CA ASN A 248 -2.35 24.79 -24.85
C ASN A 248 -3.56 25.69 -24.51
N ALA A 249 -3.53 26.41 -23.39
CA ALA A 249 -4.62 27.31 -23.03
C ALA A 249 -4.85 28.39 -24.11
N ARG A 250 -6.10 28.83 -24.28
CA ARG A 250 -6.49 29.75 -25.36
C ARG A 250 -5.63 31.02 -25.45
N PRO A 251 -5.27 31.71 -24.35
CA PRO A 251 -4.40 32.89 -24.43
C PRO A 251 -3.00 32.59 -24.97
N HIS A 252 -2.52 31.34 -24.86
CA HIS A 252 -1.15 30.95 -25.21
C HIS A 252 -0.96 30.73 -26.72
N VAL A 253 -2.05 30.50 -27.45
CA VAL A 253 -2.06 30.25 -28.89
C VAL A 253 -2.74 31.37 -29.70
N ALA A 254 -3.20 32.42 -29.03
CA ALA A 254 -3.86 33.55 -29.66
C ALA A 254 -2.86 34.50 -30.31
N LYS A 255 -3.29 35.17 -31.40
CA LYS A 255 -2.54 36.30 -31.97
C LYS A 255 -2.82 37.54 -31.12
N SER A 256 -1.77 38.26 -30.74
CA SER A 256 -1.90 39.56 -30.06
C SER A 256 -2.74 40.53 -30.89
N THR A 257 -3.61 41.29 -30.24
CA THR A 257 -4.52 42.23 -30.88
C THR A 257 -3.90 43.61 -31.05
#